data_AF-A0A535UJC0-F1
#
_entry.id   AF-A0A535UJC0-F1
#
_cell.length_a   1.000
_cell.length_b   1.000
_cell.length_c   1.000
_cell.angle_alpha   90.00
_cell.angle_beta   90.00
_cell.angle_gamma   90.00
#
_symmetry.space_group_name_H-M   'P 1'
#
loop_
_entity.id
_entity.type
_entity.pdbx_description
1 polymer ?
#
loop_
_entity_poly.entity_id
_entity_poly.type
_entity_poly.pdbx_seq_one_letter_code
_entity_poly.pdbx_strand_id
1 'polypeptide(L)'
;VGLAVGSRLPAHATSMGRVLLAALGPAELDAFLDTATLTPITRRTVTDPCRLRQILDETRRRGWALVDQELEDGVRSIAAPVRDGSARPVAALNCSAHAGRVTLERLVAEFVPRLLDAAERVSAALGAR
;
A
#
# COMPACT_ATOMS: atom_id res chain seq x y z
N VAL A 1 -7.25 -15.30 2.73
CA VAL A 1 -6.09 -16.21 2.87
C VAL A 1 -5.09 -15.60 3.84
N GLY A 2 -4.54 -16.37 4.79
CA GLY A 2 -3.47 -15.88 5.67
C GLY A 2 -2.13 -15.98 4.93
N LEU A 3 -1.41 -14.87 4.79
CA LEU A 3 -0.05 -14.86 4.26
C LEU A 3 0.92 -15.33 5.35
N ALA A 4 1.79 -16.27 5.03
CA ALA A 4 2.85 -16.68 5.94
C ALA A 4 3.98 -15.65 5.95
N VAL A 5 4.68 -15.53 7.08
CA VAL A 5 5.91 -14.74 7.17
C VAL A 5 6.91 -15.23 6.11
N GLY A 6 7.53 -14.29 5.39
CA GLY A 6 8.45 -14.58 4.28
C GLY A 6 7.81 -14.64 2.89
N SER A 7 6.48 -14.57 2.79
CA SER A 7 5.78 -14.51 1.49
C SER A 7 6.20 -13.28 0.69
N ARG A 8 6.32 -13.42 -0.64
CA ARG A 8 6.61 -12.32 -1.57
C ARG A 8 5.42 -12.07 -2.49
N LEU A 9 5.09 -10.81 -2.70
CA LEU A 9 3.97 -10.38 -3.51
C LEU A 9 4.39 -9.23 -4.44
N PRO A 10 3.72 -9.04 -5.59
CA PRO A 10 4.00 -7.94 -6.49
C PRO A 10 3.64 -6.59 -5.87
N ALA A 11 4.60 -5.66 -5.88
CA ALA A 11 4.46 -4.38 -5.20
C ALA A 11 3.34 -3.50 -5.80
N HIS A 12 3.13 -3.55 -7.12
CA HIS A 12 2.12 -2.72 -7.80
C HIS A 12 0.67 -3.06 -7.42
N ALA A 13 0.44 -4.32 -7.07
CA ALA A 13 -0.89 -4.87 -6.76
C ALA A 13 -1.15 -5.02 -5.25
N THR A 14 -0.25 -4.55 -4.38
CA THR A 14 -0.42 -4.60 -2.92
C THR A 14 -0.49 -3.21 -2.30
N SER A 15 -1.29 -3.04 -1.26
CA SER A 15 -1.36 -1.76 -0.52
C SER A 15 -0.01 -1.43 0.14
N MET A 16 0.66 -2.43 0.75
CA MET A 16 2.01 -2.26 1.30
C MET A 16 3.03 -1.88 0.21
N GLY A 17 3.01 -2.58 -0.93
CA GLY A 17 3.91 -2.28 -2.03
C GLY A 17 3.71 -0.86 -2.56
N ARG A 18 2.47 -0.38 -2.67
CA ARG A 18 2.18 1.01 -3.05
C ARG A 18 2.70 2.03 -2.04
N VAL A 19 2.60 1.76 -0.74
CA VAL A 19 3.20 2.63 0.29
C VAL A 19 4.71 2.71 0.11
N LEU A 20 5.38 1.57 -0.10
CA LEU A 20 6.83 1.52 -0.27
C LEU A 20 7.28 2.17 -1.58
N LEU A 21 6.59 1.91 -2.68
CA LEU A 21 6.87 2.54 -3.98
C LEU A 21 6.62 4.06 -3.96
N ALA A 22 5.59 4.53 -3.25
CA ALA A 22 5.33 5.96 -3.10
C ALA A 22 6.40 6.68 -2.25
N ALA A 23 7.17 5.95 -1.45
CA ALA A 23 8.28 6.49 -0.67
C ALA A 23 9.58 6.65 -1.49
N LEU A 24 9.68 6.02 -2.66
CA LEU A 24 10.84 6.16 -3.55
C LEU A 24 10.99 7.60 -4.05
N GLY A 25 12.24 8.01 -4.28
CA GLY A 25 12.54 9.25 -4.97
C GLY A 25 12.09 9.19 -6.44
N PRO A 26 11.95 10.35 -7.13
CA PRO A 26 11.46 10.39 -8.51
C PRO A 26 12.24 9.48 -9.46
N ALA A 27 13.57 9.53 -9.44
CA ALA A 27 14.42 8.73 -10.32
C ALA A 27 14.32 7.21 -10.05
N GLU A 28 14.20 6.80 -8.78
CA GLU A 28 14.04 5.39 -8.39
C GLU A 28 12.67 4.86 -8.81
N LEU A 29 11.63 5.68 -8.67
CA LEU A 29 10.28 5.34 -9.11
C LEU A 29 10.20 5.26 -10.64
N ASP A 30 10.85 6.16 -11.37
CA ASP A 30 10.95 6.12 -12.83
C ASP A 30 11.62 4.81 -13.28
N ALA A 31 12.79 4.48 -12.71
CA ALA A 31 13.50 3.24 -13.02
C ALA A 31 12.67 1.99 -12.70
N PHE A 32 11.91 2.00 -11.61
CA PHE A 32 10.97 0.92 -11.29
C PHE A 32 9.89 0.81 -12.38
N LEU A 33 9.22 1.92 -12.74
CA LEU A 33 8.11 1.90 -13.69
C LEU A 33 8.54 1.52 -15.11
N ASP A 34 9.78 1.85 -15.50
CA ASP A 34 10.34 1.51 -16.82
C ASP A 34 10.65 0.00 -16.96
N THR A 35 10.92 -0.68 -15.84
CA THR A 35 11.37 -2.09 -15.85
C THR A 35 10.36 -3.06 -15.23
N ALA A 36 9.36 -2.55 -14.49
CA ALA A 36 8.40 -3.38 -13.77
C ALA A 36 7.50 -4.16 -14.73
N THR A 37 7.42 -5.48 -14.53
CA THR A 37 6.37 -6.30 -15.13
C THR A 37 5.10 -6.16 -14.29
N LEU A 38 4.13 -5.39 -14.77
CA LEU A 38 2.84 -5.21 -14.12
C LEU A 38 1.88 -6.36 -14.48
N THR A 39 2.07 -7.53 -13.87
CA THR A 39 1.26 -8.72 -14.15
C THR A 39 -0.23 -8.48 -13.86
N PRO A 40 -1.15 -8.83 -14.79
CA PRO A 40 -2.60 -8.80 -14.55
C PRO A 40 -3.04 -10.01 -13.71
N ILE A 41 -3.27 -9.81 -12.41
CA ILE A 41 -3.61 -10.90 -11.47
C ILE A 41 -5.13 -11.11 -11.43
N THR A 42 -5.88 -10.02 -11.44
CA THR A 42 -7.34 -9.98 -11.55
C THR A 42 -7.72 -9.00 -12.66
N ARG A 43 -9.01 -8.93 -13.00
CA ARG A 43 -9.53 -7.94 -13.97
C ARG A 43 -9.40 -6.49 -13.50
N ARG A 44 -9.10 -6.27 -12.22
CA ARG A 44 -8.97 -4.94 -11.61
C ARG A 44 -7.52 -4.53 -11.42
N THR A 45 -6.56 -5.44 -11.61
CA THR A 45 -5.14 -5.12 -11.43
C THR A 45 -4.72 -3.99 -12.34
N VAL A 46 -4.13 -2.94 -11.78
CA VAL A 46 -3.55 -1.85 -12.56
C VAL A 46 -2.29 -2.35 -13.28
N THR A 47 -2.34 -2.37 -14.61
CA THR A 47 -1.22 -2.78 -15.48
C THR A 47 -0.64 -1.67 -16.34
N ASP A 48 -1.18 -0.45 -16.23
CA ASP A 48 -0.66 0.74 -16.90
C ASP A 48 0.31 1.50 -15.96
N PRO A 49 1.59 1.66 -16.33
CA PRO A 49 2.57 2.40 -15.54
C PRO A 49 2.16 3.86 -15.26
N CYS A 50 1.52 4.54 -16.21
CA CYS A 50 1.04 5.91 -16.04
C CYS A 50 -0.05 5.98 -14.97
N ARG A 51 -0.99 5.02 -15.01
CA ARG A 51 -2.02 4.91 -13.99
C ARG A 51 -1.46 4.55 -12.63
N LEU A 52 -0.48 3.64 -12.56
CA LEU A 52 0.19 3.29 -11.31
C LEU A 52 0.88 4.51 -10.70
N ARG A 53 1.60 5.31 -11.50
CA ARG A 53 2.23 6.56 -11.03
C ARG A 53 1.22 7.49 -10.37
N GLN A 54 0.07 7.74 -11.02
CA GLN A 54 -0.98 8.59 -10.45
C GLN A 54 -1.46 8.08 -9.07
N ILE A 55 -1.63 6.76 -8.94
CA ILE A 55 -2.03 6.13 -7.67
C ILE A 55 -0.95 6.31 -6.60
N LEU A 56 0.33 6.19 -6.96
CA LEU A 56 1.45 6.38 -6.04
C LEU A 56 1.59 7.84 -5.61
N ASP A 57 1.37 8.79 -6.50
CA ASP A 57 1.34 10.22 -6.17
C ASP A 57 0.17 10.55 -5.22
N GLU A 58 -1.01 9.97 -5.46
CA GLU A 58 -2.13 10.09 -4.53
C GLU A 58 -1.81 9.47 -3.17
N THR A 59 -1.20 8.27 -3.16
CA THR A 59 -0.74 7.57 -1.95
C THR A 59 0.22 8.44 -1.15
N ARG A 60 1.18 9.09 -1.82
CA ARG A 60 2.13 10.02 -1.20
C ARG A 60 1.43 11.22 -0.57
N ARG A 61 0.47 11.84 -1.28
CA ARG A 61 -0.28 13.02 -0.78
C ARG A 61 -1.17 12.69 0.42
N ARG A 62 -1.88 11.57 0.40
CA ARG A 62 -2.85 11.21 1.45
C ARG A 62 -2.24 10.43 2.61
N GLY A 63 -1.05 9.87 2.43
CA GLY A 63 -0.29 9.18 3.49
C GLY A 63 -0.66 7.71 3.71
N TRP A 64 -1.45 7.10 2.83
CA TRP A 64 -1.85 5.68 2.91
C TRP A 64 -2.26 5.15 1.54
N ALA A 65 -2.23 3.83 1.35
CA ALA A 65 -2.61 3.16 0.10
C ALA A 65 -3.88 2.33 0.26
N LEU A 66 -4.62 2.16 -0.84
CA LEU A 66 -5.78 1.28 -0.97
C LEU A 66 -5.60 0.40 -2.19
N VAL A 67 -5.96 -0.87 -2.03
CA VAL A 67 -6.11 -1.83 -3.13
C VAL A 67 -7.49 -2.47 -3.00
N ASP A 68 -8.30 -2.38 -4.06
CA ASP A 68 -9.60 -3.05 -4.15
C ASP A 68 -9.53 -4.19 -5.16
N GLN A 69 -9.35 -5.40 -4.64
CA GLN A 69 -9.45 -6.65 -5.40
C GLN A 69 -8.47 -6.78 -6.58
N GLU A 70 -7.30 -6.12 -6.49
CA GLU A 70 -6.28 -6.17 -7.54
C GLU A 70 -5.32 -7.35 -7.41
N LEU A 71 -5.17 -7.91 -6.20
CA LEU A 71 -4.35 -9.10 -5.95
C LEU A 71 -5.19 -10.37 -5.87
N GLU A 72 -6.39 -10.28 -5.31
CA GLU A 72 -7.31 -11.40 -5.12
C GLU A 72 -8.75 -10.86 -5.19
N ASP A 73 -9.60 -11.48 -6.01
CA ASP A 73 -11.03 -11.13 -6.07
C ASP A 73 -11.68 -11.31 -4.69
N GLY A 74 -12.53 -10.35 -4.31
CA GLY A 74 -13.16 -10.34 -2.98
C GLY A 74 -12.27 -9.88 -1.82
N VAL A 75 -11.01 -9.49 -2.04
CA VAL A 75 -10.12 -8.94 -1.00
C VAL A 75 -9.83 -7.46 -1.20
N ARG A 76 -9.97 -6.67 -0.13
CA ARG A 76 -9.55 -5.28 -0.03
C ARG A 76 -8.41 -5.14 0.96
N SER A 77 -7.50 -4.21 0.74
CA SER A 77 -6.49 -3.88 1.74
C SER A 77 -6.14 -2.40 1.74
N ILE A 78 -5.78 -1.92 2.92
CA ILE A 78 -5.22 -0.59 3.17
C ILE A 78 -3.86 -0.72 3.83
N ALA A 79 -2.95 0.20 3.56
CA ALA A 79 -1.64 0.24 4.19
C ALA A 79 -1.22 1.67 4.53
N ALA A 80 -0.45 1.81 5.61
CA ALA A 80 0.15 3.05 6.07
C ALA A 80 1.67 2.88 6.23
N PRO A 81 2.47 3.94 6.00
CA PRO A 81 3.91 3.91 6.18
C PRO A 81 4.28 3.79 7.66
N VAL A 82 5.30 3.00 7.95
CA VAL A 82 6.00 2.97 9.23
C VAL A 82 7.36 3.62 9.01
N ARG A 83 7.68 4.65 9.80
CA ARG A 83 8.87 5.50 9.64
C ARG A 83 9.88 5.27 10.76
N ASP A 84 11.15 5.47 10.42
CA ASP A 84 12.23 5.53 11.41
C ASP A 84 12.46 6.99 11.89
N GLY A 85 13.47 7.18 12.76
CA GLY A 85 13.85 8.51 13.23
C GLY A 85 14.35 9.50 12.17
N SER A 86 14.55 9.07 10.92
CA SER A 86 14.83 9.95 9.77
C SER A 86 13.56 10.39 9.03
N ALA A 87 12.38 10.06 9.55
CA ALA A 87 11.07 10.27 8.92
C ALA A 87 10.91 9.56 7.56
N ARG A 88 11.79 8.62 7.22
CA ARG A 88 11.70 7.83 5.99
C ARG A 88 10.84 6.60 6.25
N PRO A 89 9.89 6.26 5.36
CA PRO A 89 9.19 4.99 5.43
C PRO A 89 10.18 3.82 5.28
N VAL A 90 10.31 3.00 6.32
CA VAL A 90 11.16 1.79 6.35
C VAL A 90 10.36 0.50 6.26
N ALA A 91 9.05 0.57 6.54
CA ALA A 91 8.10 -0.52 6.41
C ALA A 91 6.70 0.01 6.10
N ALA A 92 5.75 -0.89 5.89
CA ALA A 92 4.33 -0.58 5.75
C ALA A 92 3.51 -1.50 6.66
N LEU A 93 2.56 -0.93 7.39
CA LEU A 93 1.57 -1.67 8.18
C LEU A 93 0.28 -1.76 7.38
N ASN A 94 -0.32 -2.94 7.26
CA ASN A 94 -1.56 -3.11 6.51
C ASN A 94 -2.69 -3.76 7.31
N CYS A 95 -3.90 -3.62 6.78
CA CYS A 95 -5.08 -4.34 7.19
C CYS A 95 -5.83 -4.80 5.93
N SER A 96 -6.35 -6.03 5.95
CA SER A 96 -7.13 -6.60 4.84
C SER A 96 -8.54 -6.96 5.30
N ALA A 97 -9.51 -6.83 4.40
CA ALA A 97 -10.91 -7.13 4.65
C ALA A 97 -11.55 -7.82 3.43
N HIS A 98 -12.60 -8.61 3.69
CA HIS A 98 -13.40 -9.19 2.61
C HIS A 98 -14.34 -8.12 2.02
N ALA A 99 -14.29 -7.93 0.70
CA ALA A 99 -15.08 -6.93 -0.02
C ALA A 99 -16.59 -7.13 0.14
N GLY A 100 -17.05 -8.38 0.30
CA GLY A 100 -18.45 -8.69 0.56
C GLY A 100 -18.93 -8.37 1.98
N ARG A 101 -18.02 -8.05 2.92
CA ARG A 101 -18.34 -7.72 4.32
C ARG A 101 -18.07 -6.27 4.69
N VAL A 102 -17.12 -5.62 4.02
CA VAL A 102 -16.68 -4.25 4.32
C VAL A 102 -16.69 -3.45 3.02
N THR A 103 -17.54 -2.41 2.96
CA THR A 103 -17.60 -1.47 1.82
C THR A 103 -16.36 -0.58 1.79
N LEU A 104 -16.11 0.09 0.66
CA LEU A 104 -14.98 1.02 0.56
C LEU A 104 -15.16 2.21 1.50
N GLU A 105 -16.37 2.75 1.57
CA GLU A 105 -16.72 3.88 2.43
C GLU A 105 -16.44 3.53 3.90
N ARG A 106 -16.87 2.34 4.32
CA ARG A 106 -16.63 1.86 5.68
C ARG A 106 -15.14 1.61 5.93
N LEU A 107 -14.43 1.01 4.99
CA LEU A 107 -12.99 0.77 5.10
C LEU A 107 -12.22 2.09 5.29
N VAL A 108 -12.57 3.11 4.50
CA VAL A 108 -11.93 4.44 4.58
C VAL A 108 -12.34 5.18 5.85
N ALA A 109 -13.63 5.23 6.19
CA ALA A 109 -14.12 5.99 7.33
C ALA A 109 -13.73 5.38 8.68
N GLU A 110 -13.71 4.05 8.80
CA GLU A 110 -13.50 3.37 10.09
C GLU A 110 -12.08 2.80 10.24
N PHE A 111 -11.49 2.22 9.19
CA PHE A 111 -10.27 1.42 9.34
C PHE A 111 -9.01 2.26 9.11
N VAL A 112 -9.04 3.19 8.14
CA VAL A 112 -7.87 4.05 7.83
C VAL A 112 -7.42 4.86 9.05
N PRO A 113 -8.29 5.56 9.81
CA PRO A 113 -7.83 6.33 10.98
C PRO A 113 -7.13 5.46 12.03
N ARG A 114 -7.66 4.25 12.28
CA ARG A 114 -7.09 3.29 13.24
C ARG A 114 -5.77 2.71 12.75
N LEU A 115 -5.67 2.44 11.46
CA LEU A 115 -4.43 1.97 10.83
C LEU A 115 -3.33 3.02 10.92
N LEU A 116 -3.65 4.29 10.66
CA LEU A 116 -2.71 5.40 10.77
C LEU A 116 -2.22 5.58 12.21
N ASP A 117 -3.12 5.59 13.19
CA ASP A 117 -2.75 5.62 14.62
C ASP A 117 -1.83 4.45 15.01
N ALA A 118 -2.14 3.23 14.55
CA ALA A 118 -1.29 2.07 14.79
C ALA A 118 0.10 2.21 14.13
N ALA A 119 0.17 2.70 12.90
CA ALA A 119 1.43 2.90 12.19
C ALA A 119 2.30 3.99 12.86
N GLU A 120 1.69 5.06 13.37
CA GLU A 120 2.40 6.09 14.13
C GLU A 120 2.96 5.55 15.44
N ARG A 121 2.21 4.73 16.19
CA ARG A 121 2.72 4.08 17.40
C ARG A 121 3.92 3.17 17.13
N VAL A 122 3.90 2.42 16.03
CA VAL A 122 5.04 1.59 15.62
C VAL A 122 6.21 2.49 15.20
N SER A 123 5.95 3.58 14.46
CA SER A 123 6.98 4.53 14.05
C SER A 123 7.66 5.19 15.26
N ALA A 124 6.88 5.58 16.27
CA ALA A 124 7.41 6.14 17.52
C ALA A 124 8.31 5.14 18.27
N ALA A 125 7.93 3.86 18.30
CA ALA A 125 8.77 2.80 18.85
C ALA A 125 10.08 2.58 18.07
N LEU A 126 10.11 2.96 16.78
CA LEU A 126 11.29 2.94 15.91
C LEU A 126 12.06 4.28 15.89
N GLY A 127 11.68 5.23 16.76
CA GLY A 127 12.38 6.49 16.95
C GLY A 127 11.90 7.66 16.09
N ALA A 128 10.80 7.51 15.33
CA ALA A 128 10.11 8.66 14.76
C ALA A 128 9.57 9.55 15.89
N ARG A 129 9.62 10.87 15.68
CA ARG A 129 9.19 11.87 16.67
C ARG A 129 7.98 12.63 16.17
#